data_AF-A0A536HK15-F1
#
_entry.id   AF-A0A536HK15-F1
#
_cell.length_a   1.000
_cell.length_b   1.000
_cell.length_c   1.000
_cell.angle_alpha   90.00
_cell.angle_beta   90.00
_cell.angle_gamma   90.00
#
_symmetry.space_group_name_H-M   'P 1'
#
loop_
_entity.id
_entity.type
_entity.pdbx_description
1 polymer ?
#
loop_
_entity_poly.entity_id
_entity_poly.type
_entity_poly.pdbx_seq_one_letter_code
_entity_poly.pdbx_strand_id
1 'polypeptide(L)'
;MPDIERSGTEARLLALLTSTPGQEFHTRDLIRRIHGSPRPVQLALEKLLRQGLVESRRVGPLRMWHMDPGNPVYPALRDLYARTVGLVAQLRGILERQAGVQYAFVFGSYARGDDDVRSDIDVLIIGERRGHDLLERLQSLEATLRREINPVVWNEPELLARARERTPFLMTLLAEPKIWIVGDENEFNTRTREVAGTSPRRGSRNTSRPGRHEGQASSRRAQPRARSLTRRNRS
;
A
#
# COMPACT_ATOMS: atom_id res chain seq x y z
N MET A 1 -13.17 17.43 -31.07
CA MET A 1 -12.55 17.20 -29.75
C MET A 1 -11.60 18.35 -29.48
N PRO A 2 -11.57 18.97 -28.28
CA PRO A 2 -10.68 20.11 -28.05
C PRO A 2 -9.23 19.65 -27.89
N ASP A 3 -8.30 20.42 -28.46
CA ASP A 3 -6.85 20.23 -28.48
C ASP A 3 -6.25 19.78 -27.15
N ILE A 4 -5.60 18.61 -27.17
CA ILE A 4 -4.79 18.04 -26.08
C ILE A 4 -3.31 18.41 -26.28
N GLU A 5 -3.00 19.61 -26.77
CA GLU A 5 -1.67 20.19 -26.58
C GLU A 5 -1.63 20.87 -25.21
N ARG A 6 -1.49 20.07 -24.14
CA ARG A 6 -1.23 20.61 -22.80
C ARG A 6 0.16 21.23 -22.80
N SER A 7 0.26 22.55 -22.60
CA SER A 7 1.56 23.17 -22.32
C SER A 7 2.21 22.47 -21.12
N GLY A 8 3.53 22.28 -21.12
CA GLY A 8 4.21 21.57 -20.02
C GLY A 8 3.90 22.14 -18.62
N THR A 9 3.52 23.42 -18.54
CA THR A 9 3.05 24.08 -17.31
C THR A 9 1.70 23.53 -16.83
N GLU A 10 0.71 23.35 -17.72
CA GLU A 10 -0.60 22.76 -17.37
C GLU A 10 -0.42 21.32 -16.88
N ALA A 11 0.44 20.56 -17.56
CA ALA A 11 0.71 19.17 -17.17
C ALA A 11 1.34 19.08 -15.78
N ARG A 12 2.31 19.95 -15.46
CA ARG A 12 2.91 19.99 -14.12
C ARG A 12 1.93 20.48 -13.05
N LEU A 13 1.07 21.44 -13.35
CA LEU A 13 0.02 21.89 -12.43
C LEU A 13 -0.97 20.78 -12.13
N LEU A 14 -1.48 20.10 -13.16
CA LEU A 14 -2.42 18.99 -12.97
C LEU A 14 -1.75 17.81 -12.26
N ALA A 15 -0.49 17.49 -12.55
CA ALA A 15 0.25 16.47 -11.82
C ALA A 15 0.32 16.79 -10.31
N LEU A 16 0.63 18.05 -9.95
CA LEU A 16 0.70 18.48 -8.55
C LEU A 16 -0.68 18.48 -7.88
N LEU A 17 -1.70 19.06 -8.52
CA LEU A 17 -3.03 19.22 -7.93
C LEU A 17 -3.77 17.87 -7.82
N THR A 18 -3.56 16.95 -8.76
CA THR A 18 -4.15 15.61 -8.68
C THR A 18 -3.50 14.74 -7.60
N SER A 19 -2.20 14.93 -7.33
CA SER A 19 -1.49 14.22 -6.28
C SER A 19 -1.65 14.83 -4.88
N THR A 20 -2.54 15.82 -4.73
CA THR A 20 -2.77 16.54 -3.47
C THR A 20 -4.27 16.86 -3.28
N PRO A 21 -5.13 15.82 -3.22
CA PRO A 21 -6.58 15.98 -3.20
C PRO A 21 -7.07 16.93 -2.10
N GLY A 22 -7.95 17.87 -2.46
CA GLY A 22 -8.56 18.80 -1.51
C GLY A 22 -7.59 19.82 -0.89
N GLN A 23 -6.29 19.75 -1.19
CA GLN A 23 -5.33 20.72 -0.69
C GLN A 23 -5.37 22.00 -1.51
N GLU A 24 -5.37 23.13 -0.80
CA GLU A 24 -5.36 24.45 -1.41
C GLU A 24 -3.95 25.04 -1.47
N PHE A 25 -3.64 25.66 -2.61
CA PHE A 25 -2.37 26.35 -2.83
C PHE A 25 -2.61 27.78 -3.30
N HIS A 26 -1.84 28.72 -2.77
CA HIS A 26 -1.80 30.06 -3.36
C HIS A 26 -0.91 30.07 -4.60
N THR A 27 -1.16 31.00 -5.54
CA THR A 27 -0.43 31.06 -6.83
C THR A 27 1.09 31.00 -6.69
N ARG A 28 1.68 31.74 -5.73
CA ARG A 28 3.15 31.77 -5.53
C ARG A 28 3.74 30.42 -5.11
N ASP A 29 2.98 29.58 -4.42
CA ASP A 29 3.42 28.25 -4.02
C ASP A 29 3.43 27.31 -5.21
N LEU A 30 2.40 27.38 -6.05
CA LEU A 30 2.33 26.61 -7.29
C LEU A 30 3.50 26.96 -8.22
N ILE A 31 3.78 28.25 -8.41
CA ILE A 31 4.92 28.75 -9.20
C ILE A 31 6.23 28.11 -8.71
N ARG A 32 6.47 28.12 -7.40
CA ARG A 32 7.67 27.54 -6.78
C ARG A 32 7.73 26.03 -6.96
N ARG A 33 6.64 25.31 -6.65
CA ARG A 33 6.60 23.84 -6.63
C ARG A 33 6.80 23.23 -8.02
N ILE A 34 6.27 23.87 -9.06
CA ILE A 34 6.42 23.36 -10.44
C ILE A 34 7.62 23.96 -11.18
N HIS A 35 8.45 24.75 -10.48
CA HIS A 35 9.55 25.54 -11.04
C HIS A 35 9.11 26.35 -12.28
N GLY A 36 7.93 26.96 -12.21
CA GLY A 36 7.29 27.66 -13.32
C GLY A 36 7.53 29.18 -13.29
N SER A 37 7.37 29.83 -14.44
CA SER A 37 7.37 31.29 -14.51
C SER A 37 5.98 31.86 -14.17
N PRO A 38 5.87 33.04 -13.50
CA PRO A 38 4.59 33.54 -13.00
C PRO A 38 3.49 33.70 -14.05
N ARG A 39 3.82 34.28 -15.21
CA ARG A 39 2.84 34.56 -16.27
C ARG A 39 2.28 33.29 -16.92
N PRO A 40 3.10 32.32 -17.37
CA PRO A 40 2.60 31.02 -17.83
C PRO A 40 1.75 30.27 -16.80
N VAL A 41 2.17 30.28 -15.53
CA VAL A 41 1.41 29.60 -14.46
C VAL A 41 0.04 30.23 -14.29
N GLN A 42 -0.05 31.57 -14.25
CA GLN A 42 -1.34 32.25 -14.14
C GLN A 42 -2.24 31.90 -15.33
N LEU A 43 -1.73 31.96 -16.57
CA LEU A 43 -2.51 31.65 -17.76
C LEU A 43 -3.02 30.20 -17.76
N ALA A 44 -2.18 29.26 -17.34
CA ALA A 44 -2.53 27.86 -17.21
C ALA A 44 -3.62 27.65 -16.14
N LEU A 45 -3.49 28.27 -14.97
CA LEU A 45 -4.49 28.18 -13.90
C LEU A 45 -5.85 28.74 -14.34
N GLU A 46 -5.89 29.90 -15.01
CA GLU A 46 -7.15 30.43 -15.55
C GLU A 46 -7.74 29.51 -16.63
N LYS A 47 -6.90 28.87 -17.45
CA LYS A 47 -7.36 27.92 -18.47
C LYS A 47 -7.97 26.68 -17.83
N LEU A 48 -7.29 26.08 -16.84
CA LEU A 48 -7.79 24.91 -16.11
C LEU A 48 -9.09 25.20 -15.34
N LEU A 49 -9.20 26.41 -14.78
CA LEU A 49 -10.44 26.88 -14.16
C LEU A 49 -11.59 26.96 -15.16
N ARG A 50 -11.36 27.56 -16.34
CA ARG A 50 -12.37 27.61 -17.41
C ARG A 50 -12.78 26.23 -17.92
N GLN A 51 -11.89 25.24 -17.84
CA GLN A 51 -12.16 23.85 -18.20
C GLN A 51 -12.89 23.08 -17.09
N GLY A 52 -13.10 23.68 -15.90
CA GLY A 52 -13.69 22.98 -14.76
C GLY A 52 -12.78 21.90 -14.17
N LEU A 53 -11.47 21.95 -14.43
CA LEU A 53 -10.50 20.98 -13.91
C LEU A 53 -9.89 21.40 -12.56
N VAL A 54 -9.94 22.70 -12.26
CA VAL A 54 -9.38 23.30 -11.04
C VAL A 54 -10.39 24.32 -10.53
N GLU A 55 -10.52 24.43 -9.23
CA GLU A 55 -11.35 25.42 -8.56
C GLU A 55 -10.48 26.51 -7.92
N SER A 56 -11.09 27.67 -7.69
CA SER A 56 -10.40 28.75 -6.99
C SER A 56 -11.32 29.48 -6.04
N ARG A 57 -10.81 29.82 -4.85
CA ARG A 57 -11.50 30.68 -3.88
C ARG A 57 -10.60 31.80 -3.39
N ARG A 58 -11.20 32.89 -2.91
CA ARG A 58 -10.46 34.00 -2.30
C ARG A 58 -10.42 33.84 -0.78
N VAL A 59 -9.24 34.02 -0.21
CA VAL A 59 -9.00 34.07 1.24
C VAL A 59 -8.22 35.35 1.53
N GLY A 60 -8.93 36.40 1.94
CA GLY A 60 -8.37 37.74 2.05
C GLY A 60 -7.82 38.22 0.68
N PRO A 61 -6.55 38.67 0.59
CA PRO A 61 -5.95 39.08 -0.68
C PRO A 61 -5.46 37.90 -1.54
N LEU A 62 -5.46 36.67 -1.00
CA LEU A 62 -4.93 35.50 -1.68
C LEU A 62 -6.00 34.82 -2.52
N ARG A 63 -5.59 34.34 -3.69
CA ARG A 63 -6.36 33.37 -4.48
C ARG A 63 -5.79 31.99 -4.26
N MET A 64 -6.63 31.12 -3.73
CA MET A 64 -6.35 29.72 -3.46
C MET A 64 -6.87 28.88 -4.62
N TRP A 65 -6.13 27.83 -4.95
CA TRP A 65 -6.42 26.91 -6.04
C TRP A 65 -6.37 25.49 -5.50
N HIS A 66 -7.33 24.66 -5.91
CA HIS A 66 -7.33 23.23 -5.60
C HIS A 66 -8.05 22.47 -6.70
N MET A 67 -7.92 21.15 -6.70
CA MET A 67 -8.77 20.27 -7.48
C MET A 67 -9.71 19.54 -6.53
N ASP A 68 -11.02 19.67 -6.75
CA ASP A 68 -12.02 19.00 -5.93
C ASP A 68 -11.98 17.48 -6.19
N PRO A 69 -11.73 16.64 -5.18
CA PRO A 69 -11.85 15.18 -5.31
C PRO A 69 -13.27 14.73 -5.69
N GLY A 70 -14.29 15.54 -5.42
CA GLY A 70 -15.67 15.32 -5.86
C GLY A 70 -15.89 15.52 -7.37
N ASN A 71 -14.92 16.10 -8.09
CA ASN A 71 -15.01 16.29 -9.53
C ASN A 71 -14.98 14.94 -10.27
N PRO A 72 -15.96 14.61 -11.15
CA PRO A 72 -16.02 13.33 -11.84
C PRO A 72 -14.78 12.99 -12.70
N VAL A 73 -14.03 14.01 -13.12
CA VAL A 73 -12.82 13.85 -13.95
C VAL A 73 -11.57 13.61 -13.08
N TYR A 74 -11.64 13.89 -11.77
CA TYR A 74 -10.51 13.74 -10.85
C TYR A 74 -9.89 12.34 -10.85
N PRO A 75 -10.65 11.23 -10.69
CA PRO A 75 -10.05 9.89 -10.64
C PRO A 75 -9.26 9.56 -11.91
N ALA A 76 -9.80 9.90 -13.08
CA ALA A 76 -9.15 9.65 -14.36
C ALA A 76 -7.87 10.48 -14.53
N LEU A 77 -7.89 11.76 -14.14
CA LEU A 77 -6.70 12.61 -14.22
C LEU A 77 -5.63 12.21 -13.20
N ARG A 78 -6.02 11.87 -11.98
CA ARG A 78 -5.11 11.34 -10.95
C ARG A 78 -4.41 10.09 -11.45
N ASP A 79 -5.17 9.12 -11.96
CA ASP A 79 -4.59 7.88 -12.47
C ASP A 79 -3.67 8.12 -13.67
N LEU A 80 -4.05 9.02 -14.58
CA LEU A 80 -3.20 9.40 -15.71
C LEU A 80 -1.89 10.02 -15.24
N TYR A 81 -1.95 11.04 -14.38
CA TYR A 81 -0.78 11.80 -13.97
C TYR A 81 0.13 11.05 -13.00
N ALA A 82 -0.44 10.22 -12.13
CA ALA A 82 0.33 9.28 -11.35
C ALA A 82 1.21 8.45 -12.29
N ARG A 83 0.60 7.79 -13.29
CA ARG A 83 1.33 6.92 -14.23
C ARG A 83 2.35 7.62 -15.11
N THR A 84 2.15 8.89 -15.44
CA THR A 84 2.88 9.55 -16.55
C THR A 84 3.85 10.66 -16.15
N VAL A 85 3.60 11.42 -15.08
CA VAL A 85 4.40 12.64 -14.77
C VAL A 85 4.76 12.76 -13.27
N GLY A 86 4.15 11.93 -12.40
CA GLY A 86 4.26 12.04 -10.95
C GLY A 86 5.23 11.04 -10.28
N LEU A 87 5.01 10.85 -8.98
CA LEU A 87 5.68 9.88 -8.10
C LEU A 87 5.83 8.51 -8.76
N VAL A 88 4.74 7.96 -9.31
CA VAL A 88 4.71 6.60 -9.85
C VAL A 88 5.59 6.50 -11.10
N ALA A 89 5.69 7.56 -11.92
CA ALA A 89 6.63 7.58 -13.05
C ALA A 89 8.10 7.59 -12.60
N GLN A 90 8.43 8.28 -11.51
CA GLN A 90 9.79 8.28 -10.95
C GLN A 90 10.14 6.94 -10.29
N LEU A 91 9.21 6.38 -9.51
CA LEU A 91 9.33 5.04 -8.96
C LEU A 91 9.49 4.00 -10.07
N ARG A 92 8.72 4.11 -11.15
CA ARG A 92 8.83 3.25 -12.35
C ARG A 92 10.22 3.31 -12.95
N GLY A 93 10.77 4.51 -13.13
CA GLY A 93 12.12 4.71 -13.63
C GLY A 93 13.21 4.06 -12.76
N ILE A 94 12.97 3.80 -11.48
CA ILE A 94 13.90 3.08 -10.61
C ILE A 94 13.62 1.58 -10.67
N LEU A 95 12.37 1.19 -10.44
CA LEU A 95 11.98 -0.21 -10.22
C LEU A 95 11.99 -1.07 -11.48
N GLU A 96 11.67 -0.53 -12.66
CA GLU A 96 11.75 -1.29 -13.92
C GLU A 96 13.19 -1.60 -14.33
N ARG A 97 14.15 -0.76 -13.91
CA ARG A 97 15.58 -0.96 -14.21
C ARG A 97 16.28 -1.83 -13.16
N GLN A 98 15.62 -2.11 -12.05
CA GLN A 98 16.19 -2.92 -10.99
C GLN A 98 16.04 -4.41 -11.32
N ALA A 99 17.18 -5.08 -11.54
CA ALA A 99 17.19 -6.51 -11.74
C ALA A 99 16.63 -7.26 -10.53
N GLY A 100 15.80 -8.28 -10.79
CA GLY A 100 15.24 -9.14 -9.75
C GLY A 100 13.96 -8.61 -9.08
N VAL A 101 13.40 -7.47 -9.51
CA VAL A 101 12.05 -7.04 -9.10
C VAL A 101 11.01 -7.75 -9.97
N GLN A 102 10.14 -8.54 -9.35
CA GLN A 102 9.07 -9.29 -10.02
C GLN A 102 7.75 -8.49 -10.01
N TYR A 103 7.39 -7.93 -8.86
CA TYR A 103 6.18 -7.14 -8.69
C TYR A 103 6.50 -5.88 -7.89
N ALA A 104 5.93 -4.75 -8.27
CA ALA A 104 5.98 -3.55 -7.46
C ALA A 104 4.74 -2.68 -7.67
N PHE A 105 4.16 -2.16 -6.60
CA PHE A 105 3.02 -1.26 -6.66
C PHE A 105 2.94 -0.35 -5.44
N VAL A 106 2.33 0.82 -5.65
CA VAL A 106 1.96 1.73 -4.55
C VAL A 106 0.61 1.29 -3.98
N PHE A 107 0.51 1.30 -2.65
CA PHE A 107 -0.73 1.01 -1.90
C PHE A 107 -1.01 2.13 -0.88
N GLY A 108 -1.96 1.92 0.01
CA GLY A 108 -2.21 2.85 1.11
C GLY A 108 -2.96 4.10 0.68
N SER A 109 -2.78 5.19 1.44
CA SER A 109 -3.51 6.45 1.25
C SER A 109 -3.34 7.02 -0.16
N TYR A 110 -2.14 6.90 -0.74
CA TYR A 110 -1.84 7.38 -2.09
C TYR A 110 -2.63 6.63 -3.16
N ALA A 111 -2.73 5.30 -3.04
CA ALA A 111 -3.49 4.50 -3.98
C ALA A 111 -5.01 4.68 -3.82
N ARG A 112 -5.49 4.94 -2.60
CA ARG A 112 -6.90 5.28 -2.33
C ARG A 112 -7.25 6.70 -2.80
N GLY A 113 -6.29 7.61 -2.78
CA GLY A 113 -6.49 9.05 -3.00
C GLY A 113 -6.90 9.83 -1.78
N ASP A 114 -6.63 9.29 -0.61
CA ASP A 114 -6.81 9.96 0.67
C ASP A 114 -5.48 10.57 1.16
N ASP A 115 -4.43 10.56 0.33
CA ASP A 115 -3.11 11.07 0.71
C ASP A 115 -3.07 12.59 0.79
N ASP A 116 -2.37 13.10 1.78
CA ASP A 116 -1.94 14.49 1.84
C ASP A 116 -0.45 14.62 1.47
N VAL A 117 0.03 15.85 1.28
CA VAL A 117 1.45 16.13 0.95
C VAL A 117 2.44 15.64 2.02
N ARG A 118 1.96 15.37 3.25
CA ARG A 118 2.79 14.90 4.36
C ARG A 118 2.75 13.38 4.52
N SER A 119 1.80 12.72 3.88
CA SER A 119 1.61 11.28 3.94
C SER A 119 2.80 10.61 3.25
N ASP A 120 3.29 9.57 3.89
CA ASP A 120 4.27 8.65 3.34
C ASP A 120 3.71 7.93 2.11
N ILE A 121 4.63 7.45 1.28
CA ILE A 121 4.32 6.65 0.11
C ILE A 121 4.62 5.19 0.43
N ASP A 122 3.57 4.42 0.65
CA ASP A 122 3.67 2.98 0.86
C ASP A 122 3.89 2.24 -0.47
N VAL A 123 5.01 1.53 -0.59
CA VAL A 123 5.36 0.76 -1.79
C VAL A 123 5.62 -0.69 -1.42
N LEU A 124 4.91 -1.63 -2.04
CA LEU A 124 5.25 -3.05 -1.92
C LEU A 124 6.18 -3.42 -3.07
N ILE A 125 7.28 -4.11 -2.75
CA ILE A 125 8.25 -4.59 -3.73
C ILE A 125 8.49 -6.08 -3.46
N ILE A 126 8.25 -6.90 -4.49
CA ILE A 126 8.54 -8.32 -4.48
C ILE A 126 9.74 -8.58 -5.39
N GLY A 127 10.83 -9.08 -4.83
CA GLY A 127 12.04 -9.34 -5.58
C GLY A 127 13.21 -9.84 -4.76
N GLU A 128 14.38 -9.90 -5.40
CA GLU A 128 15.61 -10.33 -4.73
C GLU A 128 16.09 -9.28 -3.71
N ARG A 129 16.32 -9.70 -2.46
CA ARG A 129 16.76 -8.83 -1.36
C ARG A 129 18.18 -8.25 -1.50
N ARG A 130 18.97 -8.71 -2.47
CA ARG A 130 20.40 -8.36 -2.59
C ARG A 130 20.67 -6.97 -3.19
N GLY A 131 19.64 -6.21 -3.54
CA GLY A 131 19.80 -4.86 -4.06
C GLY A 131 20.02 -3.82 -2.94
N HIS A 132 21.21 -3.75 -2.34
CA HIS A 132 21.61 -2.58 -1.53
C HIS A 132 21.39 -1.26 -2.31
N ASP A 133 21.59 -1.31 -3.63
CA ASP A 133 21.36 -0.23 -4.58
C ASP A 133 19.88 0.25 -4.65
N LEU A 134 18.90 -0.61 -4.36
CA LEU A 134 17.49 -0.22 -4.48
C LEU A 134 17.08 0.77 -3.39
N LEU A 135 17.44 0.50 -2.13
CA LEU A 135 17.10 1.39 -1.01
C LEU A 135 17.80 2.75 -1.15
N GLU A 136 19.05 2.78 -1.62
CA GLU A 136 19.78 4.03 -1.89
C GLU A 136 19.14 4.87 -3.00
N ARG A 137 18.65 4.22 -4.06
CA ARG A 137 17.91 4.90 -5.14
C ARG A 137 16.57 5.44 -4.65
N LEU A 138 15.85 4.68 -3.81
CA LEU A 138 14.61 5.15 -3.21
C LEU A 138 14.87 6.34 -2.28
N GLN A 139 15.92 6.32 -1.45
CA GLN A 139 16.31 7.46 -0.61
C GLN A 139 16.67 8.71 -1.44
N SER A 140 17.38 8.54 -2.55
CA SER A 140 17.66 9.64 -3.48
C SER A 140 16.37 10.23 -4.07
N LEU A 141 15.38 9.37 -4.31
CA LEU A 141 14.06 9.78 -4.76
C LEU A 141 13.27 10.49 -3.66
N GLU A 142 13.30 10.04 -2.41
CA GLU A 142 12.69 10.73 -1.26
C GLU A 142 13.19 12.18 -1.15
N ALA A 143 14.51 12.38 -1.29
CA ALA A 143 15.11 13.71 -1.26
C ALA A 143 14.59 14.61 -2.40
N THR A 144 14.35 14.04 -3.57
CA THR A 144 13.83 14.74 -4.75
C THR A 144 12.34 15.06 -4.59
N LEU A 145 11.57 14.12 -4.05
CA LEU A 145 10.12 14.24 -3.86
C LEU A 145 9.73 15.04 -2.61
N ARG A 146 10.67 15.18 -1.65
CA ARG A 146 10.42 15.71 -0.30
C ARG A 146 9.25 15.00 0.39
N ARG A 147 9.12 13.70 0.15
CA ARG A 147 8.16 12.79 0.78
C ARG A 147 8.89 11.52 1.16
N GLU A 148 8.56 10.97 2.31
CA GLU A 148 9.05 9.68 2.76
C GLU A 148 8.43 8.57 1.91
N ILE A 149 9.26 7.62 1.49
CA ILE A 149 8.87 6.40 0.80
C ILE A 149 9.08 5.27 1.79
N ASN A 150 8.01 4.54 2.08
CA ASN A 150 8.02 3.42 3.01
C ASN A 150 7.98 2.09 2.23
N PRO A 151 9.12 1.53 1.81
CA PRO A 151 9.15 0.30 1.03
C PRO A 151 8.99 -0.93 1.93
N VAL A 152 7.99 -1.75 1.65
CA VAL A 152 7.87 -3.12 2.16
C VAL A 152 8.46 -4.06 1.12
N VAL A 153 9.61 -4.66 1.43
CA VAL A 153 10.33 -5.56 0.52
C VAL A 153 10.21 -7.01 0.96
N TRP A 154 9.66 -7.86 0.09
CA TRP A 154 9.63 -9.31 0.27
C TRP A 154 10.32 -10.03 -0.87
N ASN A 155 10.88 -11.19 -0.59
CA ASN A 155 11.19 -12.14 -1.66
C ASN A 155 9.98 -13.04 -1.97
N GLU A 156 10.09 -13.80 -3.05
CA GLU A 156 9.01 -14.70 -3.47
C GLU A 156 8.64 -15.73 -2.39
N PRO A 157 9.58 -16.46 -1.73
CA PRO A 157 9.24 -17.35 -0.62
C PRO A 157 8.44 -16.68 0.51
N GLU A 158 8.76 -15.42 0.84
CA GLU A 158 8.08 -14.62 1.85
C GLU A 158 6.66 -14.23 1.47
N LEU A 159 6.44 -13.88 0.20
CA LEU A 159 5.11 -13.63 -0.35
C LEU A 159 4.26 -14.91 -0.26
N LEU A 160 4.82 -16.04 -0.69
CA LEU A 160 4.11 -17.31 -0.70
C LEU A 160 3.79 -17.79 0.72
N ALA A 161 4.71 -17.66 1.67
CA ALA A 161 4.46 -17.98 3.07
C ALA A 161 3.30 -17.15 3.64
N ARG A 162 3.32 -15.82 3.41
CA ARG A 162 2.25 -14.91 3.83
C ARG A 162 0.90 -15.24 3.19
N ALA A 163 0.91 -15.69 1.93
CA ALA A 163 -0.29 -16.14 1.23
C ALA A 163 -0.89 -17.42 1.84
N ARG A 164 -0.05 -18.40 2.21
CA ARG A 164 -0.50 -19.62 2.92
C ARG A 164 -1.11 -19.30 4.28
N GLU A 165 -0.46 -18.38 5.00
CA GLU A 165 -0.87 -17.96 6.34
C GLU A 165 -2.03 -16.96 6.34
N ARG A 166 -2.36 -16.39 5.17
CA ARG A 166 -3.38 -15.35 4.99
C ARG A 166 -3.16 -14.19 5.97
N THR A 167 -1.92 -13.71 6.06
CA THR A 167 -1.56 -12.67 7.04
C THR A 167 -2.43 -11.42 6.87
N PRO A 168 -2.86 -10.75 7.96
CA PRO A 168 -3.78 -9.62 7.88
C PRO A 168 -3.30 -8.54 6.89
N PHE A 169 -2.01 -8.22 6.91
CA PHE A 169 -1.41 -7.24 6.02
C PHE A 169 -1.55 -7.62 4.54
N LEU A 170 -1.26 -8.87 4.16
CA LEU A 170 -1.44 -9.31 2.76
C LEU A 170 -2.91 -9.28 2.34
N MET A 171 -3.82 -9.67 3.24
CA MET A 171 -5.25 -9.65 2.92
C MET A 171 -5.78 -8.23 2.71
N THR A 172 -5.31 -7.27 3.51
CA THR A 172 -5.59 -5.84 3.31
C THR A 172 -5.04 -5.37 1.98
N LEU A 173 -3.76 -5.65 1.68
CA LEU A 173 -3.14 -5.27 0.41
C LEU A 173 -3.92 -5.78 -0.80
N LEU A 174 -4.37 -7.05 -0.78
CA LEU A 174 -5.12 -7.64 -1.87
C LEU A 174 -6.47 -6.94 -2.10
N ALA A 175 -7.13 -6.47 -1.03
CA ALA A 175 -8.43 -5.82 -1.07
C ALA A 175 -8.35 -4.32 -1.43
N GLU A 176 -7.23 -3.66 -1.15
CA GLU A 176 -7.07 -2.23 -1.40
C GLU A 176 -6.76 -1.91 -2.88
N PRO A 177 -7.09 -0.68 -3.34
CA PRO A 177 -6.63 -0.15 -4.61
C PRO A 177 -5.09 -0.16 -4.69
N LYS A 178 -4.56 -0.45 -5.89
CA LYS A 178 -3.12 -0.53 -6.14
C LYS A 178 -2.78 0.27 -7.39
N ILE A 179 -1.64 0.96 -7.35
CA ILE A 179 -1.06 1.56 -8.56
C ILE A 179 0.16 0.74 -8.97
N TRP A 180 -0.03 -0.10 -9.99
CA TRP A 180 0.99 -1.01 -10.50
C TRP A 180 2.15 -0.31 -11.19
N ILE A 181 3.36 -0.66 -10.76
CA ILE A 181 4.63 -0.19 -11.33
C ILE A 181 5.28 -1.32 -12.14
N VAL A 182 5.54 -2.47 -11.52
CA VAL A 182 6.13 -3.66 -12.17
C VAL A 182 5.19 -4.86 -11.97
N GLY A 183 5.04 -5.67 -13.01
CA GLY A 183 4.16 -6.84 -13.04
C GLY A 183 2.68 -6.47 -13.19
N ASP A 184 1.81 -7.46 -13.07
CA ASP A 184 0.36 -7.30 -13.22
C ASP A 184 -0.45 -7.88 -12.05
N GLU A 185 -1.63 -7.29 -11.84
CA GLU A 185 -2.52 -7.66 -10.75
C GLU A 185 -3.08 -9.07 -10.86
N ASN A 186 -3.37 -9.53 -12.08
CA ASN A 186 -4.00 -10.82 -12.29
C ASN A 186 -3.02 -11.95 -12.00
N GLU A 187 -1.78 -11.84 -12.47
CA GLU A 187 -0.70 -12.77 -12.18
C GLU A 187 -0.41 -12.81 -10.68
N PHE A 188 -0.25 -11.65 -10.04
CA PHE A 188 -0.03 -11.57 -8.60
C PHE A 188 -1.17 -12.21 -7.77
N ASN A 189 -2.42 -11.91 -8.13
CA ASN A 189 -3.59 -12.49 -7.47
C ASN A 189 -3.71 -13.99 -7.72
N THR A 190 -3.36 -14.46 -8.91
CA THR A 190 -3.37 -15.89 -9.25
C THR A 190 -2.34 -16.63 -8.40
N ARG A 191 -1.10 -16.12 -8.36
CA ARG A 191 0.01 -16.73 -7.61
C ARG A 191 -0.24 -16.79 -6.11
N THR A 192 -0.84 -15.74 -5.53
CA THR A 192 -1.21 -15.73 -4.11
C THR A 192 -2.39 -16.66 -3.80
N ARG A 193 -3.38 -16.78 -4.69
CA ARG A 193 -4.54 -17.68 -4.51
C ARG A 193 -4.20 -19.15 -4.68
N GLU A 194 -3.39 -19.51 -5.67
CA GLU A 194 -2.96 -20.90 -5.90
C GLU A 194 -2.32 -21.49 -4.64
N VAL A 195 -1.50 -20.69 -3.96
CA VAL A 195 -0.77 -21.08 -2.77
C VAL A 195 -1.64 -21.03 -1.50
N ALA A 196 -2.58 -20.09 -1.39
CA ALA A 196 -3.56 -20.07 -0.31
C ALA A 196 -4.54 -21.26 -0.39
N GLY A 197 -4.88 -21.72 -1.59
CA GLY A 197 -5.78 -22.84 -1.85
C GLY A 197 -5.15 -24.23 -1.66
N THR A 198 -3.82 -24.35 -1.71
CA THR A 198 -3.07 -25.61 -1.52
C THR A 198 -2.68 -25.90 -0.07
N SER A 199 -3.27 -25.19 0.90
CA SER A 199 -2.97 -25.41 2.33
C SER A 199 -3.20 -26.88 2.71
N PRO A 200 -2.19 -27.60 3.25
CA PRO A 200 -2.33 -29.00 3.58
C PRO A 200 -3.41 -29.12 4.64
N ARG A 201 -4.49 -29.85 4.32
CA ARG A 201 -5.54 -30.21 5.27
C ARG A 201 -4.85 -30.74 6.53
N ARG A 202 -4.87 -29.93 7.59
CA ARG A 202 -4.35 -30.25 8.91
C ARG A 202 -4.91 -31.63 9.29
N GLY A 203 -4.01 -32.60 9.47
CA GLY A 203 -4.34 -34.01 9.59
C GLY A 203 -5.54 -34.26 10.50
N SER A 204 -6.52 -34.98 9.97
CA SER A 204 -7.56 -35.63 10.75
C SER A 204 -6.88 -36.42 11.86
N ARG A 205 -7.06 -35.96 13.11
CA ARG A 205 -6.71 -36.74 14.29
C ARG A 205 -7.56 -38.00 14.23
N ASN A 206 -6.92 -39.09 13.83
CA ASN A 206 -7.45 -40.43 13.96
C ASN A 206 -7.72 -40.67 15.45
N THR A 207 -8.98 -40.56 15.85
CA THR A 207 -9.43 -40.97 17.18
C THR A 207 -9.59 -42.48 17.12
N SER A 208 -8.49 -43.18 17.38
CA SER A 208 -8.51 -44.62 17.62
C SER A 208 -9.40 -44.89 18.83
N ARG A 209 -10.59 -45.44 18.58
CA ARG A 209 -11.43 -46.11 19.57
C ARG A 209 -10.61 -47.24 20.21
N PRO A 210 -10.54 -47.36 21.54
CA PRO A 210 -10.12 -48.61 22.14
C PRO A 210 -11.30 -49.61 22.10
N GLY A 211 -11.01 -50.80 21.59
CA GLY A 211 -11.93 -51.92 21.52
C GLY A 211 -12.36 -52.40 22.90
N ARG A 212 -13.61 -52.85 22.97
CA ARG A 212 -14.15 -53.63 24.08
C ARG A 212 -13.52 -55.02 24.04
N HIS A 213 -13.00 -55.49 25.16
CA HIS A 213 -12.94 -56.92 25.46
C HIS A 213 -13.26 -57.12 26.94
N GLU A 214 -14.36 -57.84 27.16
CA GLU A 214 -14.73 -58.46 28.44
C GLU A 214 -13.78 -59.63 28.74
N GLY A 215 -13.56 -59.91 30.02
CA GLY A 215 -12.98 -61.17 30.49
C GLY A 215 -12.29 -61.10 31.86
N GLN A 216 -13.07 -61.27 32.93
CA GLN A 216 -12.86 -62.11 34.15
C GLN A 216 -11.40 -62.48 34.55
N ALA A 217 -10.94 -62.52 35.81
CA ALA A 217 -11.57 -62.69 37.13
C ALA A 217 -10.53 -62.45 38.26
N SER A 218 -11.01 -62.21 39.49
CA SER A 218 -10.44 -62.71 40.78
C SER A 218 -9.05 -62.21 41.23
N SER A 219 -8.76 -61.74 42.45
CA SER A 219 -9.32 -61.99 43.78
C SER A 219 -8.56 -61.16 44.85
N ARG A 220 -9.25 -60.80 45.96
CA ARG A 220 -8.74 -60.55 47.34
C ARG A 220 -7.79 -59.33 47.52
N ARG A 221 -7.80 -58.53 48.59
CA ARG A 221 -8.29 -58.67 49.97
C ARG A 221 -8.35 -57.26 50.63
N ALA A 222 -9.10 -57.18 51.71
CA ALA A 222 -9.47 -55.98 52.45
C ALA A 222 -8.34 -55.24 53.21
N GLN A 223 -8.63 -53.97 53.53
CA GLN A 223 -7.88 -53.01 54.37
C GLN A 223 -7.56 -53.57 55.79
N PRO A 224 -6.71 -52.88 56.58
CA PRO A 224 -7.27 -51.83 57.45
C PRO A 224 -6.39 -50.59 57.70
N ARG A 225 -7.14 -49.51 58.00
CA ARG A 225 -6.86 -48.25 58.72
C ARG A 225 -5.54 -48.09 59.51
N ALA A 226 -5.01 -46.86 59.48
CA ALA A 226 -4.51 -46.17 60.66
C ALA A 226 -4.76 -44.64 60.59
N ARG A 227 -5.41 -44.11 61.64
CA ARG A 227 -5.41 -42.71 62.10
C ARG A 227 -3.95 -42.35 62.51
N SER A 228 -3.43 -41.12 62.54
CA SER A 228 -3.88 -39.89 63.21
C SER A 228 -2.75 -38.84 63.19
N LEU A 229 -3.10 -37.54 63.35
CA LEU A 229 -2.36 -36.46 64.07
C LEU A 229 -1.05 -35.95 63.39
N THR A 230 -0.74 -34.66 63.14
CA THR A 230 -0.78 -33.42 63.95
C THR A 230 -0.36 -32.23 63.03
N ARG A 231 -1.11 -31.11 62.91
CA ARG A 231 -0.78 -29.74 63.42
C ARG A 231 0.65 -29.25 63.10
N ARG A 232 0.94 -28.18 62.34
CA ARG A 232 0.85 -26.70 62.59
C ARG A 232 1.55 -26.05 61.36
N ASN A 233 1.02 -25.08 60.62
CA ASN A 233 0.90 -23.63 60.87
C ASN A 233 2.20 -22.92 61.33
N ARG A 234 2.86 -22.15 60.44
CA ARG A 234 3.03 -20.67 60.50
C ARG A 234 4.27 -20.16 59.76
N SER A 235 4.04 -19.01 59.10
CA SER A 235 4.96 -17.91 58.76
C SER A 235 5.88 -18.07 57.56
#